data_AF-A0A8J2TE09-F1
#
_entry.id   AF-A0A8J2TE09-F1
#
_cell.length_a   1.000
_cell.length_b   1.000
_cell.length_c   1.000
_cell.angle_alpha   90.00
_cell.angle_beta   90.00
_cell.angle_gamma   90.00
#
_symmetry.space_group_name_H-M   'P 1'
#
loop_
_entity.id
_entity.type
_entity.pdbx_description
1 polymer ?
#
loop_
_entity_poly.entity_id
_entity_poly.type
_entity_poly.pdbx_seq_one_letter_code
_entity_poly.pdbx_strand_id
1 'polypeptide(L)'
;MEETLTKRKLLAAISHGSILLSATLVSWAVPLVVYLVTDDVIAKDHAKEALNFHINIAFWGFIFGILTGVLIGWAFLAGLGLVTIIFPIFALLSVFNDPDKVYRYPLIYRLL
;
A
#
# COMPACT_ATOMS: atom_id res chain seq x y z
N MET A 1 -7.93 -8.72 -24.48
CA MET A 1 -8.12 -7.34 -24.01
C MET A 1 -8.90 -7.31 -22.70
N GLU A 2 -10.02 -8.02 -22.59
CA GLU A 2 -10.78 -8.11 -21.33
C GLU A 2 -10.03 -8.88 -20.23
N GLU A 3 -9.43 -10.03 -20.56
CA GLU A 3 -8.65 -10.83 -19.62
C GLU A 3 -7.43 -10.07 -19.04
N THR A 4 -6.71 -9.34 -19.89
CA THR A 4 -5.56 -8.52 -19.48
C THR A 4 -5.97 -7.40 -18.53
N LEU A 5 -7.12 -6.78 -18.78
CA LEU A 5 -7.68 -5.75 -17.92
C LEU A 5 -8.11 -6.31 -16.55
N THR A 6 -8.79 -7.46 -16.55
CA THR A 6 -9.20 -8.15 -15.32
C THR A 6 -7.99 -8.55 -14.48
N LYS A 7 -6.93 -9.09 -15.11
CA LYS A 7 -5.68 -9.42 -14.44
C LYS A 7 -5.03 -8.17 -13.83
N ARG A 8 -4.93 -7.06 -14.58
CA ARG A 8 -4.40 -5.77 -14.07
C ARG A 8 -5.17 -5.29 -12.83
N LYS A 9 -6.51 -5.25 -12.91
CA LYS A 9 -7.37 -4.85 -11.80
C LYS A 9 -7.13 -5.70 -10.57
N LEU A 10 -7.09 -7.02 -10.74
CA LEU A 10 -6.85 -7.95 -9.64
C LEU A 10 -5.49 -7.71 -8.99
N LEU A 11 -4.41 -7.67 -9.80
CA LEU A 11 -3.05 -7.50 -9.30
C LEU A 11 -2.84 -6.15 -8.59
N ALA A 12 -3.40 -5.06 -9.13
CA ALA A 12 -3.36 -3.75 -8.49
C ALA A 12 -4.18 -3.75 -7.19
N ALA A 13 -5.38 -4.33 -7.19
CA ALA A 13 -6.26 -4.36 -6.03
C ALA A 13 -5.64 -5.18 -4.88
N ILE A 14 -5.10 -6.38 -5.15
CA ILE A 14 -4.46 -7.19 -4.09
C ILE A 14 -3.19 -6.53 -3.56
N SER A 15 -2.46 -5.79 -4.41
CA SER A 15 -1.26 -5.06 -3.97
C SER A 15 -1.62 -4.01 -2.92
N HIS A 16 -2.60 -3.16 -3.21
CA HIS A 16 -3.04 -2.12 -2.26
C HIS A 16 -3.82 -2.69 -1.07
N GLY A 17 -4.69 -3.69 -1.31
CA GLY A 17 -5.53 -4.29 -0.27
C GLY A 17 -4.76 -5.15 0.73
N SER A 18 -3.56 -5.64 0.37
CA SER A 18 -2.73 -6.51 1.22
C SER A 18 -2.49 -5.95 2.62
N ILE A 19 -2.26 -4.65 2.76
CA ILE A 19 -1.96 -3.99 4.04
C ILE A 19 -3.14 -4.02 5.02
N LEU A 20 -4.38 -4.15 4.51
CA LEU A 20 -5.59 -4.24 5.33
C LEU A 20 -5.73 -5.61 6.01
N LEU A 21 -5.06 -6.65 5.49
CA LEU A 21 -5.15 -8.00 6.03
C LEU A 21 -4.27 -8.20 7.26
N SER A 22 -3.13 -7.52 7.31
CA SER A 22 -2.18 -7.64 8.40
C SER A 22 -1.19 -6.49 8.42
N ALA A 23 -0.88 -5.98 9.61
CA ALA A 23 0.24 -5.06 9.83
C ALA A 23 1.61 -5.80 9.89
N THR A 24 1.63 -7.12 9.72
CA THR A 24 2.87 -7.91 9.76
C THR A 24 3.54 -7.99 8.39
N LEU A 25 4.80 -8.43 8.37
CA LEU A 25 5.59 -8.61 7.14
C LEU A 25 4.92 -9.49 6.07
N VAL A 26 3.96 -10.33 6.46
CA VAL A 26 3.21 -11.18 5.51
C VAL A 26 2.44 -10.33 4.49
N SER A 27 1.92 -9.16 4.86
CA SER A 27 1.18 -8.29 3.93
C SER A 27 2.08 -7.63 2.88
N TRP A 28 3.38 -7.53 3.13
CA TRP A 28 4.35 -6.98 2.19
C TRP A 28 4.66 -7.93 1.04
N ALA A 29 4.55 -9.23 1.31
CA ALA A 29 4.88 -10.27 0.33
C ALA A 29 3.97 -10.18 -0.91
N VAL A 30 2.70 -9.81 -0.74
CA VAL A 30 1.75 -9.70 -1.86
C VAL A 30 2.20 -8.68 -2.91
N PRO A 31 2.35 -7.37 -2.59
CA PRO A 31 2.80 -6.40 -3.57
C PRO A 31 4.25 -6.66 -4.02
N LEU A 32 5.10 -7.28 -3.17
CA LEU A 32 6.46 -7.66 -3.58
C LEU A 32 6.44 -8.72 -4.70
N VAL A 33 5.67 -9.79 -4.53
CA VAL A 33 5.54 -10.84 -5.54
C VAL A 33 4.94 -10.27 -6.82
N VAL A 34 3.89 -9.45 -6.72
CA VAL A 34 3.30 -8.79 -7.90
C VAL A 34 4.34 -7.93 -8.60
N TYR A 35 5.08 -7.09 -7.87
CA TYR A 35 6.13 -6.23 -8.42
C TYR A 35 7.22 -7.01 -9.16
N LEU A 36 7.58 -8.21 -8.68
CA LEU A 36 8.64 -9.01 -9.30
C LEU A 36 8.16 -9.84 -10.49
N VAL A 37 6.91 -10.34 -10.46
CA VAL A 37 6.43 -11.37 -11.39
C VAL A 37 5.60 -10.80 -12.53
N THR A 38 4.94 -9.66 -12.36
CA THR A 38 4.05 -9.14 -13.41
C THR A 38 4.82 -8.48 -14.57
N ASP A 39 4.38 -8.78 -15.79
CA ASP A 39 4.80 -8.10 -17.02
C ASP A 39 3.93 -6.87 -17.34
N ASP A 40 2.76 -6.74 -16.70
CA ASP A 40 1.91 -5.56 -16.88
C ASP A 40 2.51 -4.36 -16.14
N VAL A 41 2.97 -3.36 -16.90
CA VAL A 41 3.68 -2.17 -16.39
C VAL A 41 2.83 -1.38 -15.39
N ILE A 42 1.52 -1.28 -15.61
CA ILE A 42 0.62 -0.51 -14.74
C ILE A 42 0.40 -1.25 -13.42
N ALA A 43 0.13 -2.55 -13.46
CA ALA A 43 0.04 -3.38 -12.26
C ALA A 43 1.36 -3.38 -11.48
N LYS A 44 2.50 -3.40 -12.18
CA LYS A 44 3.84 -3.30 -11.58
C LYS A 44 4.02 -1.98 -10.83
N ASP A 45 3.59 -0.87 -11.42
CA ASP A 45 3.66 0.45 -10.80
C ASP A 45 2.72 0.59 -9.59
N HIS A 46 1.54 -0.01 -9.63
CA HIS A 46 0.66 -0.10 -8.44
C HIS A 46 1.30 -0.91 -7.31
N ALA A 47 1.90 -2.06 -7.64
CA ALA A 47 2.60 -2.89 -6.68
C ALA A 47 3.79 -2.15 -6.05
N LYS A 48 4.54 -1.42 -6.87
CA LYS A 48 5.63 -0.54 -6.45
C LYS A 48 5.17 0.56 -5.50
N GLU A 49 4.06 1.24 -5.82
CA GLU A 49 3.49 2.28 -4.96
C GLU A 49 2.99 1.67 -3.63
N ALA A 50 2.34 0.51 -3.65
CA ALA A 50 1.92 -0.21 -2.46
C ALA A 50 3.10 -0.61 -1.56
N LEU A 51 4.21 -1.09 -2.13
CA LEU A 51 5.44 -1.37 -1.39
C LEU A 51 6.01 -0.11 -0.72
N ASN A 52 6.07 1.00 -1.45
CA ASN A 52 6.51 2.27 -0.88
C ASN A 52 5.60 2.70 0.29
N PHE A 53 4.28 2.49 0.19
CA PHE A 53 3.35 2.76 1.29
C PHE A 53 3.61 1.89 2.52
N HIS A 54 3.78 0.58 2.33
CA HIS A 54 4.17 -0.34 3.39
C HIS A 54 5.45 0.11 4.11
N ILE A 55 6.48 0.52 3.36
CA ILE A 55 7.73 1.06 3.91
C ILE A 55 7.48 2.31 4.75
N ASN A 56 6.65 3.23 4.27
CA ASN A 56 6.32 4.44 5.01
C ASN A 56 5.57 4.15 6.31
N ILE A 57 4.58 3.25 6.28
CA ILE A 57 3.83 2.87 7.49
C ILE A 57 4.76 2.21 8.51
N ALA A 58 5.65 1.30 8.10
CA ALA A 58 6.60 0.69 9.04
C ALA A 58 7.61 1.70 9.60
N PHE A 59 8.15 2.58 8.77
CA PHE A 59 9.10 3.61 9.20
C PHE A 59 8.48 4.55 10.25
N TRP A 60 7.31 5.11 9.96
CA TRP A 60 6.62 5.99 10.91
C TRP A 60 6.10 5.23 12.12
N GLY A 61 5.64 3.99 11.95
CA GLY A 61 5.22 3.12 13.04
C GLY A 61 6.35 2.86 14.03
N PHE A 62 7.57 2.64 13.53
CA PHE A 62 8.76 2.48 14.37
C PHE A 62 9.07 3.75 15.18
N ILE A 63 9.10 4.92 14.52
CA ILE A 63 9.37 6.21 15.18
C ILE A 63 8.31 6.51 16.24
N PHE A 64 7.02 6.39 15.89
CA PHE A 64 5.92 6.65 16.83
C PHE A 64 5.87 5.61 17.95
N GLY A 65 6.26 4.37 17.66
CA GLY A 65 6.46 3.32 18.66
C GLY A 65 7.46 3.72 19.73
N ILE A 66 8.62 4.26 19.36
CA ILE A 66 9.62 4.78 20.32
C ILE A 66 9.01 5.94 21.14
N LEU A 67 8.27 6.85 20.50
CA LEU A 67 7.63 7.99 21.18
C LEU A 67 6.54 7.58 22.19
N THR A 68 6.07 6.33 22.19
CA THR A 68 5.14 5.86 23.22
C THR A 68 5.77 5.87 24.61
N GLY A 69 7.09 5.76 24.72
CA GLY A 69 7.83 5.83 25.99
C GLY A 69 7.67 7.20 26.70
N VAL A 70 7.38 8.26 25.94
CA VAL A 70 7.06 9.60 26.45
C VAL A 70 5.57 9.97 26.25
N LEU A 71 4.71 8.95 26.12
CA LEU A 71 3.25 9.01 26.00
C LEU A 71 2.67 9.68 24.74
N ILE A 72 3.41 10.54 24.03
CA ILE A 72 2.89 11.21 22.82
C ILE A 72 2.75 10.26 21.61
N GLY A 73 3.51 9.16 21.59
CA GLY A 73 3.49 8.20 20.48
C GLY A 73 2.12 7.55 20.26
N TRP A 74 1.30 7.40 21.30
CA TRP A 74 -0.03 6.78 21.20
C TRP A 74 -0.96 7.56 20.27
N ALA A 75 -0.97 8.89 20.35
CA ALA A 75 -1.78 9.73 19.48
C ALA A 75 -1.34 9.61 18.01
N PHE A 76 -0.03 9.59 17.76
CA PHE A 76 0.52 9.43 16.41
C PHE A 76 0.27 8.03 15.83
N LEU A 77 0.39 6.98 16.63
CA LEU A 77 0.07 5.61 16.21
C LEU A 77 -1.41 5.46 15.85
N ALA A 78 -2.32 6.08 16.61
CA ALA A 78 -3.75 6.09 16.28
C ALA A 78 -4.01 6.77 14.93
N GLY A 79 -3.39 7.94 14.70
CA GLY A 79 -3.47 8.63 13.41
C GLY A 79 -2.88 7.81 12.25
N LEU A 80 -1.73 7.17 12.46
CA LEU A 80 -1.11 6.29 11.48
C LEU A 80 -1.98 5.07 11.16
N GLY A 81 -2.66 4.51 12.16
CA GLY A 81 -3.63 3.42 11.97
C GLY A 81 -4.79 3.83 11.08
N LEU A 82 -5.33 5.04 11.25
CA LEU A 82 -6.36 5.57 10.36
C LEU A 82 -5.85 5.72 8.92
N VAL A 83 -4.65 6.27 8.74
CA VAL A 83 -4.02 6.40 7.40
C VAL A 83 -3.83 5.03 6.74
N THR A 84 -3.40 4.03 7.51
CA THR A 84 -3.18 2.65 7.05
C THR A 84 -4.46 1.99 6.55
N ILE A 85 -5.64 2.42 7.03
CA ILE A 85 -6.93 1.89 6.59
C ILE A 85 -7.52 2.74 5.45
N ILE A 86 -7.59 4.05 5.64
CA ILE A 86 -8.31 4.97 4.73
C ILE A 86 -7.64 5.02 3.36
N PHE A 87 -6.31 5.13 3.33
CA PHE A 87 -5.61 5.32 2.06
C PHE A 87 -5.68 4.11 1.13
N PRO A 88 -5.51 2.86 1.59
CA PRO A 88 -5.73 1.69 0.74
C PRO A 88 -7.16 1.54 0.24
N ILE A 89 -8.17 1.98 1.01
CA ILE A 89 -9.56 2.02 0.53
C ILE A 89 -9.67 2.98 -0.68
N PHE A 90 -9.09 4.17 -0.60
CA PHE A 90 -9.06 5.07 -1.76
C PHE A 90 -8.28 4.51 -2.94
N ALA A 91 -7.18 3.80 -2.68
CA ALA A 91 -6.42 3.12 -3.73
C ALA A 91 -7.28 2.05 -4.44
N LEU A 92 -8.03 1.24 -3.69
CA LEU A 92 -8.96 0.24 -4.23
C LEU A 92 -10.05 0.90 -5.09
N LEU A 93 -10.68 1.96 -4.58
CA LEU A 93 -11.68 2.71 -5.33
C LEU A 93 -11.11 3.28 -6.63
N SER A 94 -9.87 3.79 -6.60
CA SER A 94 -9.18 4.28 -7.79
C SER A 94 -8.94 3.16 -8.82
N VAL A 95 -8.45 1.99 -8.38
CA VAL A 95 -8.18 0.85 -9.27
C VAL A 95 -9.46 0.35 -9.96
N PHE A 96 -10.58 0.32 -9.25
CA PHE A 96 -11.85 -0.14 -9.82
C PHE A 96 -12.48 0.87 -10.77
N ASN A 97 -12.33 2.17 -10.49
CA ASN A 97 -12.86 3.24 -11.33
C ASN A 97 -12.01 3.49 -12.59
N ASP A 98 -10.69 3.55 -12.45
CA ASP A 98 -9.75 3.85 -13.54
C ASP A 98 -8.50 2.94 -13.44
N PRO A 99 -8.59 1.71 -13.98
CA PRO A 99 -7.53 0.70 -13.87
C PRO A 99 -6.28 1.01 -14.69
N ASP A 100 -6.34 1.99 -15.59
CA ASP A 100 -5.21 2.41 -16.43
C ASP A 100 -4.41 3.54 -15.76
N LYS A 101 -4.91 4.06 -14.63
CA LYS A 101 -4.26 5.13 -13.87
C LYS A 101 -3.70 4.61 -12.56
N VAL A 102 -2.38 4.72 -12.42
CA VAL A 102 -1.68 4.37 -11.18
C VAL A 102 -2.12 5.29 -10.05
N TYR A 103 -2.67 4.70 -8.99
CA TYR A 103 -2.96 5.43 -7.76
C TYR A 103 -1.65 5.78 -7.05
N ARG A 104 -1.52 7.04 -6.62
CA ARG A 104 -0.35 7.53 -5.89
C ARG A 104 -0.75 7.92 -4.49
N TYR A 105 -0.16 7.28 -3.49
CA TYR A 105 -0.40 7.66 -2.10
C TYR A 105 0.15 9.06 -1.84
N PRO A 106 -0.60 9.92 -1.13
CA PRO A 106 -0.08 11.21 -0.73
C PRO A 106 0.94 11.04 0.40
N LEU A 107 1.90 11.96 0.48
CA LEU A 107 2.83 12.10 1.62
C LEU A 107 3.66 10.85 1.95
N ILE A 108 4.05 10.08 0.94
CA ILE A 108 4.95 8.93 1.11
C ILE A 108 6.28 9.15 0.38
N TYR A 109 7.35 8.58 0.92
CA TYR A 109 8.62 8.44 0.23
C TYR A 109 8.54 7.32 -0.82
N ARG A 110 9.02 7.59 -2.05
CA ARG A 110 9.13 6.61 -3.14
C ARG A 110 10.58 6.17 -3.28
N LEU A 111 10.92 5.05 -2.65
CA LEU A 111 12.31 4.57 -2.52
C LEU A 111 12.66 3.53 -3.58
N LEU A 112 11.66 2.74 -4.00
CA LEU A 112 11.77 1.81 -5.12
C LEU A 112 11.61 2.55 -6.44
#